data_AF-A0A117MFI2-F1
#
_entry.id   AF-A0A117MFI2-F1
#
_cell.length_a   1.000
_cell.length_b   1.000
_cell.length_c   1.000
_cell.angle_alpha   90.00
_cell.angle_beta   90.00
_cell.angle_gamma   90.00
#
_symmetry.space_group_name_H-M   'P 1'
#
loop_
_entity.id
_entity.type
_entity.pdbx_description
1 polymer ?
#
loop_
_entity_poly.entity_id
_entity_poly.type
_entity_poly.pdbx_seq_one_letter_code
_entity_poly.pdbx_strand_id
1 'polypeptide(L)' 'VTDDYTLEWSAPDIEGVVEMLCGRYDFSEERVRSALTRVSVKATQKTLDAWF' A
#
# COMPACT_ATOMS: atom_id res chain seq x y z
N VAL A 1 -25.30 4.26 12.29
CA VAL A 1 -24.36 4.01 11.17
C VAL A 1 -24.00 5.38 10.63
N THR A 2 -22.72 5.73 10.62
CA THR A 2 -22.22 7.01 10.11
C THR A 2 -21.46 6.71 8.82
N ASP A 3 -21.81 7.38 7.73
CA ASP A 3 -21.18 7.19 6.41
C ASP A 3 -19.99 8.14 6.17
N ASP A 4 -19.56 8.86 7.21
CA ASP A 4 -18.44 9.81 7.16
C ASP A 4 -17.10 9.04 7.10
N TYR A 5 -16.73 8.58 5.91
CA TYR A 5 -15.40 8.10 5.60
C TYR A 5 -15.00 8.47 4.18
N THR A 6 -13.77 8.96 4.03
CA THR A 6 -13.20 9.32 2.74
C THR A 6 -12.39 8.14 2.20
N LEU A 7 -12.72 7.67 1.00
CA LEU A 7 -11.93 6.65 0.31
C LEU A 7 -10.84 7.33 -0.51
N GLU A 8 -9.64 7.43 0.04
CA GLU A 8 -8.48 8.00 -0.62
C GLU A 8 -7.31 7.01 -0.68
N TRP A 9 -6.63 6.98 -1.82
CA TRP A 9 -5.42 6.19 -2.02
C TRP A 9 -4.21 7.09 -1.78
N SER A 10 -3.68 7.09 -0.56
CA SER A 10 -2.43 7.79 -0.23
C SER A 10 -1.22 6.93 -0.61
N ALA A 11 -0.08 7.59 -0.86
CA ALA A 11 1.18 6.88 -1.08
C ALA A 11 1.56 6.09 0.18
N PRO A 12 1.94 4.79 0.04
CA PRO A 12 2.33 3.99 1.18
C PRO A 12 3.66 4.49 1.77
N ASP A 13 3.73 4.58 3.10
CA ASP A 13 4.96 4.92 3.82
C ASP A 13 5.91 3.72 3.84
N ILE A 14 6.92 3.78 2.99
CA ILE A 14 7.80 2.63 2.71
C ILE A 14 8.64 2.28 3.95
N GLU A 15 9.21 3.29 4.59
CA GLU A 15 10.13 3.11 5.71
C GLU A 15 9.40 2.58 6.95
N GLY A 16 8.22 3.12 7.27
CA GLY A 16 7.41 2.64 8.39
C GLY A 16 6.91 1.21 8.20
N VAL A 17 6.55 0.82 6.97
CA VAL A 17 6.14 -0.56 6.67
C VAL A 17 7.33 -1.53 6.76
N VAL A 18 8.51 -1.12 6.31
CA VAL A 18 9.75 -1.91 6.45
C VAL A 18 10.11 -2.08 7.92
N GLU A 19 10.13 -1.01 8.72
CA GLU A 19 10.44 -1.08 10.16
C GLU A 19 9.47 -2.01 10.90
N MET A 20 8.18 -1.90 10.62
CA MET A 20 7.16 -2.74 11.25
C MET A 20 7.32 -4.22 10.86
N LEU A 21 7.45 -4.53 9.56
CA LEU A 21 7.45 -5.90 9.06
C LEU A 21 8.81 -6.59 9.27
N CYS A 22 9.91 -5.91 9.00
CA CYS A 22 11.26 -6.47 9.17
C CYS A 22 11.68 -6.45 10.65
N GLY A 23 11.38 -5.38 11.38
CA GLY A 23 11.78 -5.26 12.79
C GLY A 23 10.97 -6.12 13.75
N ARG A 24 9.67 -6.30 13.50
CA ARG A 24 8.77 -7.01 14.44
C ARG A 24 8.37 -8.42 14.00
N TYR A 25 8.37 -8.69 12.69
CA TYR A 25 7.87 -9.95 12.14
C TYR A 25 8.92 -10.76 11.36
N ASP A 26 10.20 -10.34 11.40
CA ASP A 26 11.34 -11.04 10.77
C ASP A 26 11.15 -11.27 9.25
N PHE A 27 10.44 -10.37 8.57
CA PHE A 27 10.34 -10.43 7.10
C PHE A 27 11.64 -9.96 6.45
N SER A 28 11.99 -10.57 5.32
CA SER A 28 13.10 -10.11 4.48
C SER A 28 12.79 -8.73 3.87
N GLU A 29 13.64 -7.75 4.17
CA GLU A 29 13.53 -6.38 3.67
C GLU A 29 13.43 -6.31 2.14
N GLU A 30 14.21 -7.13 1.43
CA GLU A 30 14.18 -7.19 -0.03
C GLU A 30 12.80 -7.59 -0.56
N ARG A 31 12.13 -8.55 0.11
CA ARG A 31 10.78 -8.97 -0.26
C ARG A 31 9.76 -7.88 0.06
N VAL A 32 9.88 -7.21 1.19
CA VAL A 32 8.99 -6.11 1.60
C VAL A 32 9.10 -4.93 0.63
N ARG A 33 10.33 -4.49 0.31
CA ARG A 33 10.59 -3.42 -0.66
C ARG A 33 10.09 -3.77 -2.06
N SER A 34 10.30 -5.03 -2.50
CA SER A 34 9.80 -5.53 -3.79
C SER A 34 8.26 -5.56 -3.87
N ALA A 35 7.58 -5.90 -2.77
CA ALA A 35 6.12 -5.86 -2.70
C ALA A 35 5.61 -4.41 -2.70
N LEU A 36 6.23 -3.53 -1.91
CA LEU A 36 5.84 -2.14 -1.80
C LEU A 36 5.99 -1.39 -3.13
N THR A 37 7.10 -1.57 -3.86
CA THR A 37 7.26 -0.95 -5.19
C THR A 37 6.17 -1.41 -6.18
N ARG A 38 5.74 -2.67 -6.12
CA ARG A 38 4.64 -3.19 -6.96
C ARG A 38 3.28 -2.58 -6.59
N VAL A 39 3.03 -2.34 -5.30
CA VAL A 39 1.79 -1.71 -4.83
C VAL A 39 1.74 -0.24 -5.26
N SER A 40 2.84 0.49 -5.12
CA SER A 40 2.95 1.89 -5.56
C SER A 40 2.68 2.05 -7.06
N VAL A 41 3.14 1.11 -7.88
CA VAL A 41 2.90 1.13 -9.34
C VAL A 41 1.45 0.78 -9.69
N LYS A 42 0.79 -0.08 -8.91
CA LYS A 42 -0.59 -0.52 -9.18
C LYS A 42 -1.69 0.41 -8.63
N ALA A 43 -1.36 1.35 -7.76
CA ALA A 43 -2.30 2.37 -7.29
C ALA A 43 -2.89 3.22 -8.44
N THR A 44 -2.26 3.23 -9.62
CA THR A 44 -2.74 3.90 -10.84
C THR A 44 -3.76 3.08 -11.64
N GLN A 45 -3.97 1.80 -11.34
CA GLN A 45 -4.90 0.98 -12.10
C GLN A 45 -6.33 1.44 -11.79
N LYS A 46 -6.88 2.22 -12.72
CA LYS A 46 -8.21 2.80 -12.64
C LYS A 46 -9.23 1.73 -12.25
N THR A 47 -10.01 2.05 -11.24
CA THR A 47 -11.17 1.25 -10.82
C THR A 47 -12.10 1.03 -12.02
N LEU A 48 -12.95 -0.01 -11.95
CA LEU A 48 -13.95 -0.35 -12.99
C LEU A 48 -14.84 0.84 -13.41
N ASP A 49 -14.90 1.89 -12.59
CA ASP A 49 -15.54 3.18 -12.88
C ASP A 49 -14.91 3.95 -14.07
N ALA A 50 -13.66 3.66 -14.44
CA ALA A 50 -13.04 4.27 -15.61
C ALA A 50 -13.43 3.63 -16.95
N TRP A 51 -14.24 2.57 -16.91
CA TRP A 51 -14.71 1.83 -18.08
C TRP A 51 -16.23 1.94 -18.29
N PHE A 52 -16.94 2.66 -17.43
CA PHE A 52 -18.38 2.93 -17.54
C PHE A 52 -18.66 4.43 -17.56
#